data_AF-A0A7C4I148-F1
#
_entry.id   AF-A0A7C4I148-F1
#
_cell.length_a   1.000
_cell.length_b   1.000
_cell.length_c   1.000
_cell.angle_alpha   90.00
_cell.angle_beta   90.00
_cell.angle_gamma   90.00
#
_symmetry.space_group_name_H-M   'P 1'
#
loop_
_entity.id
_entity.type
_entity.pdbx_description
1 polymer ?
#
loop_
_entity_poly.entity_id
_entity_poly.type
_entity_poly.pdbx_seq_one_letter_code
_entity_poly.pdbx_strand_id
1 'polypeptide(L)'
;MNRMSCPLCGSFRPEYLCIRCRRSVCANCWDKQWQLCKECAQWKWAILEDRHRQLNILVQHAKVAKELVRKGCDSCVILRELFLSYLKWLKELELEAERERFNEVKERIPQLRRMVTEVTLRALVKQGLSVGEAWE
;
A
#
# COMPACT_ATOMS: atom_id res chain seq x y z
N MET A 1 -21.43 -7.87 41.79
CA MET A 1 -21.35 -7.95 40.31
C MET A 1 -20.23 -7.04 39.84
N ASN A 2 -19.15 -7.58 39.29
CA ASN A 2 -18.08 -6.77 38.70
C ASN A 2 -18.66 -6.07 37.46
N ARG A 3 -18.89 -4.76 37.52
CA ARG A 3 -19.31 -4.00 36.33
C ARG A 3 -18.12 -3.99 35.38
N MET A 4 -18.23 -4.69 34.25
CA MET A 4 -17.22 -4.60 33.20
C MET A 4 -17.20 -3.16 32.68
N SER A 5 -16.07 -2.47 32.85
CA SER A 5 -15.83 -1.13 32.32
C SER A 5 -15.03 -1.21 31.03
N CYS A 6 -15.27 -0.28 30.11
CA CYS A 6 -14.45 -0.10 28.93
C CYS A 6 -13.01 0.23 29.36
N PRO A 7 -12.00 -0.56 28.93
CA PRO A 7 -10.63 -0.35 29.36
C PRO A 7 -9.97 0.89 28.74
N LEU A 8 -10.61 1.53 27.75
CA LEU A 8 -10.09 2.72 27.08
C LEU A 8 -10.59 4.03 27.69
N CYS A 9 -11.83 4.07 28.19
CA CYS A 9 -12.44 5.30 28.71
C CYS A 9 -13.13 5.15 30.07
N GLY A 10 -13.14 3.95 30.66
CA GLY A 10 -13.77 3.68 31.96
C GLY A 10 -15.30 3.55 31.94
N SER A 11 -15.97 3.70 30.79
CA SER A 11 -17.43 3.64 30.74
C SER A 11 -17.99 2.25 31.09
N PHE A 12 -19.06 2.18 31.88
CA PHE A 12 -19.60 0.91 32.39
C PHE A 12 -20.54 0.15 31.42
N ARG A 13 -20.43 0.40 30.11
CA ARG A 13 -21.24 -0.25 29.06
C ARG A 13 -20.37 -0.67 27.87
N PRO A 14 -19.59 -1.75 28.00
CA PRO A 14 -18.92 -2.36 26.85
C PRO A 14 -19.96 -3.09 25.98
N GLU A 15 -19.91 -2.85 24.67
CA GLU A 15 -20.87 -3.36 23.68
C GLU A 15 -20.19 -4.21 22.61
N TYR A 16 -18.90 -3.97 22.35
CA TYR A 16 -18.15 -4.59 21.26
C TYR A 16 -16.94 -5.33 21.79
N LEU A 17 -16.57 -6.44 21.15
CA LEU A 17 -15.35 -7.18 21.42
C LEU A 17 -14.34 -6.96 20.29
N CYS A 18 -13.19 -6.36 20.60
CA CYS A 18 -12.12 -6.20 19.62
C CYS A 18 -11.49 -7.55 19.26
N ILE A 19 -11.59 -7.97 18.00
CA ILE A 19 -11.05 -9.26 17.55
C ILE A 19 -9.53 -9.37 17.65
N ARG A 20 -8.82 -8.23 17.64
CA ARG A 20 -7.35 -8.18 17.70
C ARG A 20 -6.81 -8.31 19.12
N CYS A 21 -7.26 -7.45 20.03
CA CYS A 21 -6.74 -7.40 21.41
C CYS A 21 -7.65 -8.05 22.45
N ARG A 22 -8.81 -8.57 22.03
CA ARG A 22 -9.82 -9.25 22.86
C ARG A 22 -10.39 -8.39 24.01
N ARG A 23 -10.20 -7.07 23.97
CA ARG A 23 -10.80 -6.13 24.93
C ARG A 23 -12.25 -5.83 24.56
N SER A 24 -13.14 -5.83 25.55
CA SER A 24 -14.52 -5.37 25.41
C SER A 24 -14.59 -3.85 25.57
N VAL A 25 -15.09 -3.13 24.56
CA VAL A 25 -15.10 -1.66 24.50
C VAL A 25 -16.50 -1.11 24.25
N CYS A 26 -16.74 0.13 24.68
CA CYS A 26 -18.02 0.82 24.40
C CYS A 26 -18.09 1.32 22.96
N ALA A 27 -19.29 1.70 22.50
CA ALA A 27 -19.52 2.24 21.16
C ALA A 27 -18.61 3.42 20.80
N ASN A 28 -18.32 4.31 21.76
CA ASN A 28 -17.44 5.46 21.55
C ASN A 28 -15.96 5.09 21.34
N CYS A 29 -15.56 3.89 21.77
CA CYS A 29 -14.19 3.38 21.64
C CYS A 29 -14.06 2.31 20.55
N TRP A 30 -15.13 2.08 19.79
CA TRP A 30 -15.18 1.19 18.65
C TRP A 30 -14.99 1.97 17.35
N ASP A 31 -14.05 1.54 16.53
CA ASP A 31 -13.86 2.03 15.17
C ASP A 31 -14.74 1.21 14.23
N LYS A 32 -15.71 1.88 13.58
CA LYS A 32 -16.68 1.22 12.70
C LYS A 32 -16.08 0.76 11.38
N GLN A 33 -15.03 1.42 10.90
CA GLN A 33 -14.41 1.12 9.62
C GLN A 33 -13.55 -0.14 9.72
N TRP A 34 -12.69 -0.21 10.74
CA TRP A 34 -11.82 -1.37 10.96
C TRP A 34 -12.46 -2.47 11.78
N GLN A 35 -13.61 -2.19 12.43
CA GLN A 35 -14.25 -3.10 13.37
C GLN A 35 -13.27 -3.55 14.47
N LEU A 36 -12.57 -2.56 15.05
CA LEU A 36 -11.56 -2.74 16.09
C LEU A 36 -11.76 -1.69 17.19
N CYS A 37 -11.12 -1.90 18.36
CA CYS A 37 -11.00 -0.79 19.31
C CYS A 37 -10.11 0.32 18.73
N LYS A 38 -10.32 1.56 19.17
CA LYS A 38 -9.59 2.75 18.67
C LYS A 38 -8.07 2.60 18.66
N GLU A 39 -7.46 2.05 19.71
CA GLU A 39 -6.00 1.83 19.74
C GLU A 39 -5.53 0.86 18.64
N CYS A 40 -6.27 -0.24 18.43
CA CYS A 40 -5.94 -1.22 17.40
C CYS A 40 -6.20 -0.69 15.99
N ALA A 41 -7.23 0.15 15.83
CA ALA A 41 -7.57 0.83 14.59
C ALA A 41 -6.55 1.92 14.24
N GLN A 42 -6.04 2.69 15.21
CA GLN A 42 -4.98 3.68 14.99
C GLN A 42 -3.75 3.07 14.33
N TRP A 43 -3.35 1.87 14.73
CA TRP A 43 -2.26 1.16 14.06
C TRP A 43 -2.58 0.82 12.60
N LYS A 44 -3.83 0.42 12.29
CA LYS A 44 -4.25 0.18 10.90
C LYS A 44 -4.20 1.46 10.08
N TRP A 45 -4.70 2.56 10.64
CA TRP A 45 -4.65 3.88 10.03
C TRP A 45 -3.21 4.33 9.72
N ALA A 46 -2.29 4.17 10.67
CA ALA A 46 -0.88 4.51 10.47
C ALA A 46 -0.23 3.71 9.33
N ILE A 47 -0.57 2.41 9.20
CA ILE A 47 -0.09 1.60 8.07
C ILE A 47 -0.68 2.10 6.76
N LEU A 48 -1.99 2.35 6.71
CA LEU A 48 -2.66 2.87 5.52
C LEU A 48 -2.01 4.19 5.04
N GLU A 49 -1.77 5.12 5.97
CA GLU A 49 -1.07 6.38 5.68
C GLU A 49 0.35 6.15 5.16
N ASP A 50 1.10 5.21 5.73
CA ASP A 50 2.42 4.84 5.23
C ASP A 50 2.37 4.29 3.79
N ARG A 51 1.39 3.45 3.48
CA ARG A 51 1.18 2.94 2.11
C ARG A 51 0.86 4.05 1.13
N HIS A 52 0.07 5.05 1.53
CA HIS A 52 -0.13 6.25 0.71
C HIS A 52 1.16 7.03 0.47
N ARG A 53 2.01 7.19 1.49
CA ARG A 53 3.32 7.85 1.35
C ARG A 53 4.23 7.10 0.38
N GLN A 54 4.29 5.78 0.49
CA GLN A 54 5.07 4.94 -0.44
C GLN A 54 4.60 5.09 -1.88
N LEU A 55 3.28 5.03 -2.13
CA LEU A 55 2.72 5.27 -3.47
C LEU A 55 3.05 6.67 -3.99
N ASN A 56 3.00 7.70 -3.15
CA ASN A 56 3.36 9.07 -3.54
C ASN A 56 4.83 9.16 -3.96
N ILE A 57 5.74 8.52 -3.23
CA ILE A 57 7.17 8.47 -3.57
C ILE A 57 7.37 7.79 -4.93
N LEU A 58 6.74 6.63 -5.14
CA LEU A 58 6.83 5.92 -6.41
C LEU A 58 6.30 6.73 -7.59
N VAL A 59 5.22 7.50 -7.41
CA VAL A 59 4.73 8.44 -8.43
C VAL A 59 5.78 9.48 -8.77
N GLN A 60 6.44 10.09 -7.77
CA GLN A 60 7.48 11.08 -8.03
C GLN A 60 8.68 10.48 -8.76
N HIS A 61 9.12 9.29 -8.33
CA HIS A 61 10.21 8.58 -9.00
C HIS A 61 9.87 8.22 -10.44
N ALA A 62 8.63 7.76 -10.71
CA ALA A 62 8.17 7.47 -12.07
C ALA A 62 8.16 8.72 -12.96
N LYS A 63 7.78 9.89 -12.43
CA LYS A 63 7.84 11.16 -13.16
C LYS A 63 9.28 11.55 -13.51
N VAL A 64 10.19 11.53 -12.54
CA VAL A 64 11.61 11.85 -12.75
C VAL A 64 12.23 10.88 -13.76
N ALA A 65 11.95 9.58 -13.64
CA ALA A 65 12.47 8.60 -14.57
C ALA A 65 11.98 8.80 -16.01
N LYS A 66 10.70 9.19 -16.20
CA LYS A 66 10.19 9.54 -17.54
C LYS A 66 10.99 10.68 -18.16
N GLU A 67 11.40 11.67 -17.38
CA GLU A 67 12.24 12.77 -17.85
C GLU A 67 13.67 12.31 -18.16
N LEU A 68 14.26 11.47 -17.30
CA LEU A 68 15.61 10.92 -17.51
C LEU A 68 15.68 10.04 -18.76
N VAL A 69 14.67 9.20 -18.99
CA VAL A 69 14.53 8.40 -20.22
C VAL A 69 14.50 9.29 -21.46
N ARG A 70 13.77 10.41 -21.43
CA ARG A 70 13.75 11.39 -22.54
C ARG A 70 15.12 12.04 -22.78
N LYS A 71 15.98 12.12 -21.76
CA LYS A 71 17.35 12.64 -21.84
C LYS A 71 18.40 11.58 -22.20
N GLY A 72 17.99 10.36 -22.56
CA GLY A 72 18.89 9.29 -23.01
C GLY A 72 19.38 8.36 -21.90
N CYS A 73 18.77 8.37 -20.70
CA CYS A 73 19.07 7.39 -19.65
C CYS A 73 18.32 6.06 -19.81
N ASP A 74 17.78 5.75 -21.00
CA ASP A 74 17.06 4.51 -21.28
C ASP A 74 17.99 3.28 -21.33
N SER A 75 19.29 3.46 -21.56
CA SER A 75 20.31 2.39 -21.44
C SER A 75 20.85 2.19 -20.02
N CYS A 76 20.37 2.95 -19.03
CA CYS A 76 20.89 2.88 -17.66
C CYS A 76 20.45 1.58 -16.95
N VAL A 77 21.42 0.75 -16.58
CA VAL A 77 21.17 -0.50 -15.84
C VAL A 77 20.57 -0.23 -14.46
N ILE A 78 21.03 0.81 -13.77
CA ILE A 78 20.48 1.18 -12.44
C ILE A 78 19.00 1.54 -12.56
N LEU A 79 18.63 2.30 -13.60
CA LEU A 79 17.24 2.66 -13.85
C LEU A 79 16.38 1.42 -14.13
N ARG A 80 16.89 0.49 -14.92
CA ARG A 80 16.21 -0.78 -15.22
C ARG A 80 15.94 -1.57 -13.93
N GLU A 81 16.97 -1.85 -13.14
CA GLU A 81 16.84 -2.66 -11.91
C GLU A 81 15.93 -2.00 -10.88
N LEU A 82 16.01 -0.67 -10.75
CA LEU A 82 15.14 0.09 -9.86
C LEU A 82 13.67 -0.05 -10.26
N PHE A 83 13.36 0.08 -11.55
CA PHE A 83 11.97 0.03 -12.03
C PHE A 83 11.41 -1.39 -12.09
N LEU A 84 12.25 -2.42 -12.31
CA LEU A 84 11.87 -3.81 -12.08
C LEU A 84 11.52 -4.06 -10.61
N SER A 85 12.32 -3.52 -9.68
CA SER A 85 12.05 -3.59 -8.25
C SER A 85 10.72 -2.91 -7.89
N TYR A 86 10.39 -1.78 -8.54
CA TYR A 86 9.10 -1.11 -8.34
C TYR A 86 7.92 -1.94 -8.85
N LEU A 87 8.05 -2.64 -9.98
CA LEU A 87 7.00 -3.54 -10.46
C LEU A 87 6.73 -4.67 -9.46
N LYS A 88 7.79 -5.28 -8.91
CA LYS A 88 7.68 -6.28 -7.85
C LYS A 88 6.99 -5.70 -6.62
N TRP A 89 7.45 -4.52 -6.16
CA TRP A 89 6.89 -3.88 -4.97
C TRP A 89 5.41 -3.52 -5.14
N LEU A 90 5.00 -3.04 -6.32
CA LEU A 90 3.59 -2.75 -6.61
C LEU A 90 2.71 -4.00 -6.61
N LYS A 91 3.26 -5.17 -6.95
CA LYS A 91 2.55 -6.45 -6.84
C LYS A 91 2.38 -6.86 -5.37
N GLU A 92 3.43 -6.69 -4.57
CA GLU A 92 3.38 -6.98 -3.13
C GLU A 92 2.41 -6.04 -2.40
N LEU A 93 2.43 -4.75 -2.73
CA LEU A 93 1.49 -3.75 -2.19
C LEU A 93 0.03 -4.04 -2.56
N GLU A 94 -0.22 -4.57 -3.76
CA GLU A 94 -1.57 -4.94 -4.19
C GLU A 94 -2.10 -6.12 -3.36
N LEU A 95 -1.27 -7.15 -3.16
CA LEU A 95 -1.62 -8.30 -2.33
C LEU A 95 -1.84 -7.90 -0.87
N GLU A 96 -1.00 -7.01 -0.33
CA GLU A 96 -1.19 -6.47 1.02
C GLU A 96 -2.49 -5.66 1.10
N ALA A 97 -2.73 -4.75 0.16
CA ALA A 97 -3.93 -3.93 0.15
C ALA A 97 -5.21 -4.77 0.08
N GLU A 98 -5.21 -5.86 -0.68
CA GLU A 98 -6.31 -6.82 -0.72
C GLU A 98 -6.53 -7.48 0.65
N ARG A 99 -5.45 -8.04 1.23
CA ARG A 99 -5.50 -8.74 2.52
C ARG A 99 -5.97 -7.83 3.65
N GLU A 100 -5.50 -6.59 3.65
CA GLU A 100 -5.77 -5.60 4.70
C GLU A 100 -7.04 -4.77 4.42
N ARG A 101 -7.69 -4.93 3.26
CA ARG A 101 -8.84 -4.16 2.77
C ARG A 101 -8.56 -2.66 2.62
N PHE A 102 -7.37 -2.31 2.18
CA PHE A 102 -6.96 -0.94 1.86
C PHE A 102 -7.43 -0.56 0.45
N ASN A 103 -8.75 -0.42 0.27
CA ASN A 103 -9.37 -0.20 -1.05
C ASN A 103 -8.77 1.01 -1.78
N GLU A 104 -8.56 2.13 -1.09
CA GLU A 104 -7.99 3.35 -1.66
C GLU A 104 -6.54 3.17 -2.16
N VAL A 105 -5.75 2.31 -1.50
CA VAL A 105 -4.39 1.96 -1.94
C VAL A 105 -4.48 1.09 -3.18
N LYS A 106 -5.36 0.07 -3.16
CA LYS A 106 -5.57 -0.86 -4.27
C LYS A 106 -5.99 -0.12 -5.55
N GLU A 107 -6.90 0.84 -5.46
CA GLU A 107 -7.40 1.62 -6.61
C GLU A 107 -6.31 2.46 -7.29
N ARG A 108 -5.28 2.88 -6.55
CA ARG A 108 -4.19 3.71 -7.07
C ARG A 108 -3.09 2.90 -7.77
N ILE A 109 -2.95 1.62 -7.45
CA ILE A 109 -1.87 0.78 -7.97
C ILE A 109 -1.91 0.60 -9.50
N PRO A 110 -3.07 0.36 -10.16
CA PRO A 110 -3.12 0.15 -11.61
C PRO A 110 -2.54 1.31 -12.42
N GLN A 111 -2.86 2.55 -12.04
CA GLN A 111 -2.36 3.74 -12.74
C GLN A 111 -0.84 3.86 -12.58
N LEU A 112 -0.34 3.69 -11.36
CA LEU A 112 1.10 3.76 -11.10
C LEU A 112 1.86 2.61 -11.78
N ARG A 113 1.29 1.40 -11.80
CA ARG A 113 1.86 0.25 -12.50
C ARG A 113 2.04 0.54 -13.98
N ARG A 114 1.04 1.13 -14.65
CA ARG A 114 1.17 1.55 -16.06
C ARG A 114 2.36 2.49 -16.25
N MET A 115 2.50 3.51 -15.40
CA MET A 115 3.61 4.47 -15.49
C MET A 115 4.98 3.81 -15.29
N VAL A 116 5.10 2.90 -14.32
CA VAL A 116 6.34 2.17 -14.05
C VAL A 116 6.64 1.22 -15.22
N THR A 117 5.67 0.45 -15.69
CA THR A 117 5.81 -0.47 -16.84
C THR A 117 6.30 0.25 -18.08
N GLU A 118 5.77 1.43 -18.41
CA GLU A 118 6.23 2.22 -19.57
C GLU A 118 7.73 2.56 -19.50
N VAL A 119 8.22 2.95 -18.32
CA VAL A 119 9.64 3.26 -18.11
C VAL A 119 10.48 2.00 -18.21
N THR A 120 10.04 0.91 -17.54
CA THR A 120 10.75 -0.37 -17.54
C THR A 120 10.88 -0.93 -18.95
N LEU A 121 9.79 -0.97 -19.72
CA LEU A 121 9.80 -1.53 -21.09
C LEU A 121 10.74 -0.77 -22.02
N ARG A 122 10.74 0.58 -21.95
CA ARG A 122 11.68 1.38 -22.73
C ARG A 122 13.14 1.04 -22.39
N ALA A 123 13.45 0.91 -21.11
CA ALA A 123 14.79 0.56 -20.67
C ALA A 123 15.18 -0.86 -21.10
N LEU A 124 14.28 -1.83 -20.98
CA LEU A 124 14.52 -3.23 -21.37
C LEU A 124 14.78 -3.36 -22.88
N VAL A 125 13.89 -2.78 -23.72
CA VAL A 125 14.02 -2.84 -25.18
C VAL A 125 15.31 -2.18 -25.64
N LYS A 126 15.67 -1.02 -25.07
CA LYS A 126 16.90 -0.32 -25.42
C LYS A 126 18.15 -1.12 -25.07
N GLN A 127 18.10 -1.89 -23.98
CA GLN A 127 19.22 -2.72 -23.50
C GLN A 127 19.27 -4.10 -24.17
N GLY A 128 18.50 -4.32 -25.24
CA GLY A 128 18.55 -5.54 -26.04
C GLY A 128 17.80 -6.73 -25.43
N LEU A 129 17.00 -6.51 -24.37
CA LEU A 129 16.07 -7.53 -23.89
C LEU A 129 14.83 -7.50 -24.78
N SER A 130 14.73 -8.47 -25.68
CA SER A 130 13.47 -8.78 -26.35
C SER A 130 12.52 -9.40 -25.33
N VAL A 131 11.31 -8.84 -25.21
CA VAL A 131 10.22 -9.51 -24.50
C VAL A 131 9.78 -10.66 -25.41
N GLY A 132 10.39 -11.83 -25.23
CA GLY A 132 9.93 -13.06 -25.88
C GLY A 132 8.50 -13.39 -25.47
N GLU A 133 7.75 -13.99 -26.39
CA GLU A 133 6.35 -14.42 -26.35
C GLU A 133 6.00 -15.23 -25.08
N ALA A 134 5.78 -14.56 -23.95
CA ALA A 134 5.42 -15.20 -22.67
C ALA A 134 4.15 -14.58 -22.05
N TRP A 135 3.31 -13.96 -22.87
CA TRP A 135 2.01 -13.40 -22.48
C TRP A 135 0.92 -13.87 -23.45
N GLU A 136 0.80 -15.19 -23.62
CA GLU A 136 -0.44 -15.83 -24.08
C GLU A 136 -1.18 -16.45 -22.90
#